data_AF-A0A1E3QZX0-F1
#
_entry.id   AF-A0A1E3QZX0-F1
#
_cell.length_a   1.000
_cell.length_b   1.000
_cell.length_c   1.000
_cell.angle_alpha   90.00
_cell.angle_beta   90.00
_cell.angle_gamma   90.00
#
_symmetry.space_group_name_H-M   'P 1'
#
loop_
_entity.id
_entity.type
_entity.pdbx_description
1 polymer ?
#
loop_
_entity_poly.entity_id
_entity_poly.type
_entity_poly.pdbx_seq_one_letter_code
_entity_poly.pdbx_strand_id
1 'polypeptide(L)'
;MIASPKAVAQNMKLSGPTAGRTVEVSNGNLHAALMSLNRLCNNNNIRGQSMDQRFHIRPTKYKQERKLVAKKKSFNKGITRLMKMVHEAKRRGY
;
A
#
# COMPACT_ATOMS: atom_id res chain seq x y z
N MET A 1 -13.36 23.14 -0.55
CA MET A 1 -12.74 23.22 -1.90
C MET A 1 -11.54 22.29 -1.92
N ILE A 2 -11.53 21.27 -2.78
CA ILE A 2 -10.38 20.37 -2.92
C ILE A 2 -9.30 21.13 -3.70
N ALA A 3 -8.22 21.52 -3.03
CA ALA A 3 -7.11 22.21 -3.66
C ALA A 3 -6.51 21.34 -4.78
N SER A 4 -6.22 21.95 -5.93
CA SER A 4 -5.54 21.26 -7.04
C SER A 4 -4.25 20.61 -6.54
N PRO A 5 -3.95 19.34 -6.88
CA PRO A 5 -2.72 18.66 -6.44
C PRO A 5 -1.46 19.47 -6.75
N LYS A 6 -1.47 20.24 -7.85
CA LYS A 6 -0.38 21.16 -8.22
C LYS A 6 -0.23 22.33 -7.24
N ALA A 7 -1.34 22.91 -6.78
CA ALA A 7 -1.35 24.00 -5.81
C ALA A 7 -0.91 23.52 -4.41
N VAL A 8 -1.23 22.28 -4.03
CA VAL A 8 -0.74 21.67 -2.79
C VAL A 8 0.77 21.41 -2.87
N ALA A 9 1.25 20.86 -4.00
CA ALA A 9 2.67 20.57 -4.20
C ALA A 9 3.55 21.82 -4.19
N GLN A 10 3.07 22.96 -4.72
CA GLN A 10 3.82 24.23 -4.68
C GLN A 10 4.01 24.78 -3.26
N ASN A 11 3.13 24.42 -2.32
CA ASN A 11 3.24 24.81 -0.91
C ASN A 11 4.04 23.80 -0.06
N MET A 12 4.48 22.68 -0.64
CA MET A 12 5.29 21.68 0.07
C MET A 12 6.74 22.15 0.16
N LYS A 13 7.24 22.34 1.39
CA LYS A 13 8.64 22.71 1.67
C LYS A 13 9.65 21.63 1.30
N LEU A 14 9.18 20.39 1.10
CA LEU A 14 10.02 19.23 0.79
C LEU A 14 9.88 18.90 -0.70
N SER A 15 10.98 18.95 -1.43
CA SER A 15 11.08 18.57 -2.84
C SER A 15 12.00 17.35 -3.01
N GLY A 16 11.78 16.57 -4.06
CA GLY A 16 12.59 15.39 -4.41
C GLY A 16 12.06 14.04 -3.90
N PRO A 17 12.81 12.94 -4.11
CA PRO A 17 12.37 11.56 -3.83
C PRO A 17 12.07 11.28 -2.34
N THR A 18 12.60 12.11 -1.45
CA THR A 18 12.42 12.03 0.00
C THR A 18 11.11 12.64 0.47
N ALA A 19 10.51 13.57 -0.30
CA ALA A 19 9.30 14.29 0.11
C ALA A 19 8.11 13.38 0.42
N GLY A 20 8.01 12.21 -0.24
CA GLY A 20 6.99 11.19 0.00
C GLY A 20 7.36 10.11 1.04
N ARG A 21 8.51 10.25 1.71
CA ARG A 21 9.05 9.31 2.71
C ARG A 21 9.52 10.04 3.98
N THR A 22 9.04 11.25 4.19
CA THR A 22 9.34 12.06 5.37
C THR A 22 8.06 12.27 6.15
N VAL A 23 8.15 12.11 7.48
CA VAL A 23 7.05 12.33 8.41
C VAL A 23 7.55 13.27 9.49
N GLU A 24 6.77 14.28 9.82
CA GLU A 24 7.08 15.18 10.94
C GLU A 24 6.87 14.46 12.27
N VAL A 25 7.77 14.70 13.23
CA VAL A 25 7.62 14.20 14.60
C VAL A 25 6.85 15.22 15.42
N SER A 26 5.56 14.97 15.65
CA SER A 26 4.73 15.83 16.48
C SER A 26 4.82 15.46 17.97
N ASN A 27 4.82 16.46 18.85
CA ASN A 27 4.73 16.31 20.30
C ASN A 27 5.82 15.40 20.93
N GLY A 28 7.01 15.34 20.32
CA GLY A 28 8.12 14.50 20.79
C GLY A 28 7.87 12.98 20.67
N ASN A 29 6.75 12.54 20.08
CA ASN A 29 6.44 11.12 19.95
C ASN A 29 7.09 10.52 18.69
N LEU A 30 8.38 10.19 18.81
CA LEU A 30 9.14 9.56 17.74
C LEU A 30 8.56 8.20 17.34
N HIS A 31 8.06 7.41 18.30
CA HIS A 31 7.53 6.09 18.03
C HIS A 31 6.33 6.13 17.07
N ALA A 32 5.38 7.05 17.31
CA ALA A 32 4.23 7.24 16.44
C ALA A 32 4.66 7.69 15.03
N ALA A 33 5.64 8.59 14.93
CA ALA A 33 6.17 9.05 13.64
C ALA A 33 6.84 7.91 12.86
N LEU A 34 7.62 7.04 13.52
CA LEU A 34 8.24 5.86 12.91
C LEU A 34 7.19 4.84 12.43
N MET A 35 6.12 4.61 13.20
CA MET A 35 5.03 3.72 12.78
C MET A 35 4.27 4.29 11.58
N SER A 36 4.02 5.60 11.58
CA SER A 36 3.42 6.31 10.45
C SER A 36 4.30 6.19 9.19
N LEU A 37 5.61 6.41 9.33
CA LEU A 37 6.57 6.26 8.25
C LEU A 37 6.62 4.81 7.71
N ASN A 38 6.63 3.82 8.59
CA ASN A 38 6.61 2.40 8.19
C ASN A 38 5.32 2.08 7.41
N ARG A 39 4.17 2.54 7.89
CA ARG A 39 2.89 2.39 7.18
C ARG A 39 2.92 3.07 5.81
N LEU A 40 3.47 4.28 5.71
CA LEU A 40 3.63 5.01 4.45
C LEU A 40 4.48 4.21 3.45
N CYS A 41 5.61 3.66 3.90
CA CYS A 41 6.48 2.84 3.07
C CYS A 41 5.81 1.53 2.59
N ASN A 42 5.04 0.89 3.47
CA ASN A 42 4.31 -0.35 3.14
C ASN A 42 3.15 -0.10 2.17
N ASN A 43 2.38 0.98 2.39
CA ASN A 43 1.27 1.35 1.50
C ASN A 43 1.75 1.63 0.07
N ASN A 44 2.94 2.23 -0.07
CA ASN A 44 3.57 2.50 -1.36
C ASN A 44 4.39 1.30 -1.91
N ASN A 45 4.43 0.17 -1.19
CA ASN A 45 5.17 -1.03 -1.56
C ASN A 45 6.66 -0.80 -1.90
N ILE A 46 7.31 0.15 -1.22
CA ILE A 46 8.68 0.58 -1.54
C ILE A 46 9.67 -0.57 -1.37
N ARG A 47 9.54 -1.32 -0.27
CA ARG A 47 10.38 -2.48 0.01
C ARG A 47 10.21 -3.57 -1.05
N GLY A 48 8.97 -3.88 -1.43
CA GLY A 48 8.68 -4.88 -2.47
C GLY A 48 9.33 -4.50 -3.79
N GLN A 49 9.11 -3.26 -4.25
CA GLN A 49 9.72 -2.75 -5.48
C GLN A 49 11.25 -2.78 -5.44
N SER A 50 11.86 -2.41 -4.30
CA SER A 50 13.31 -2.47 -4.16
C SER A 50 13.86 -3.89 -4.29
N MET A 51 13.12 -4.90 -3.82
CA MET A 51 13.52 -6.31 -4.00
C MET A 51 13.30 -6.76 -5.45
N ASP A 52 12.17 -6.38 -6.05
CA ASP A 52 11.84 -6.74 -7.44
C ASP A 52 12.83 -6.14 -8.45
N GLN A 53 13.36 -4.96 -8.16
CA GLN A 53 14.35 -4.26 -9.00
C GLN A 53 15.77 -4.79 -8.84
N ARG A 54 16.05 -5.62 -7.83
CA ARG A 54 17.41 -6.10 -7.54
C ARG A 54 17.99 -6.94 -8.69
N PHE A 55 17.15 -7.68 -9.41
CA PHE A 55 17.58 -8.55 -10.50
C PHE A 55 16.69 -8.37 -11.73
N HIS A 56 17.28 -8.54 -12.91
CA HIS A 56 16.51 -8.51 -14.14
C HIS A 56 15.61 -9.74 -14.28
N ILE A 57 14.32 -9.50 -14.56
CA ILE A 57 13.33 -10.52 -14.89
C ILE A 57 12.90 -10.33 -16.34
N ARG A 58 12.88 -11.42 -17.12
CA ARG A 58 12.39 -11.38 -18.50
C ARG A 58 10.95 -10.87 -18.55
N PRO A 59 10.57 -10.01 -19.51
CA PRO A 59 9.24 -9.41 -19.58
C PRO A 59 8.09 -10.41 -19.61
N THR A 60 8.29 -11.56 -20.27
CA THR A 60 7.30 -12.64 -20.34
C THR A 60 7.02 -13.27 -18.97
N LYS A 61 8.08 -13.56 -18.21
CA LYS A 61 7.98 -14.10 -16.84
C LYS A 61 7.31 -13.09 -15.91
N TYR A 62 7.69 -11.82 -15.98
CA TYR A 62 7.07 -10.75 -15.20
C TYR A 62 5.55 -10.62 -15.48
N LYS A 63 5.14 -10.70 -16.76
CA LYS A 63 3.71 -10.69 -17.13
C LYS A 63 2.95 -11.87 -16.55
N GLN A 64 3.53 -13.07 -16.57
CA GLN A 64 2.92 -14.28 -16.00
C GLN A 64 2.77 -14.16 -14.48
N GLU A 65 3.82 -13.74 -13.79
CA GLU A 65 3.81 -13.51 -12.35
C GLU A 65 2.74 -12.50 -11.95
N ARG A 66 2.68 -11.35 -12.63
CA ARG A 66 1.65 -10.32 -12.39
C ARG A 66 0.23 -10.87 -12.57
N LYS A 67 0.00 -11.72 -13.59
CA LYS A 67 -1.29 -12.37 -13.83
C LYS A 67 -1.65 -13.33 -12.69
N LEU A 68 -0.69 -14.12 -12.20
CA LEU A 68 -0.89 -15.03 -11.07
C LEU A 68 -1.20 -14.26 -9.77
N VAL A 69 -0.45 -13.20 -9.47
CA VAL A 69 -0.70 -12.33 -8.31
C VAL A 69 -2.10 -11.73 -8.36
N ALA A 70 -2.53 -11.23 -9.52
CA ALA A 70 -3.88 -10.70 -9.71
C ALA A 70 -4.97 -11.76 -9.47
N LYS A 71 -4.79 -12.98 -10.02
CA LYS A 71 -5.71 -14.10 -9.78
C LYS A 71 -5.79 -14.48 -8.31
N LYS A 72 -4.65 -14.60 -7.63
CA LYS A 72 -4.58 -14.92 -6.19
C LYS A 72 -5.28 -13.85 -5.36
N LYS A 73 -5.08 -12.57 -5.68
CA LYS A 73 -5.76 -11.45 -5.01
C LYS A 73 -7.28 -11.52 -5.17
N SER A 74 -7.76 -11.80 -6.38
CA SER A 74 -9.20 -11.95 -6.66
C SER A 74 -9.79 -13.14 -5.92
N PHE A 75 -9.10 -14.27 -5.92
CA PHE A 75 -9.52 -15.49 -5.23
C PHE A 75 -9.62 -15.26 -3.72
N ASN A 76 -8.59 -14.69 -3.10
CA ASN A 76 -8.59 -14.38 -1.67
C ASN A 76 -9.73 -13.42 -1.31
N LYS A 77 -10.00 -12.40 -2.13
CA LYS A 77 -11.15 -11.50 -1.93
C LYS A 77 -12.49 -12.27 -1.96
N GLY A 78 -12.63 -13.24 -2.86
CA GLY A 78 -13.77 -14.15 -2.93
C GLY A 78 -13.94 -14.98 -1.65
N ILE A 79 -12.86 -15.61 -1.17
CA ILE A 79 -12.87 -16.36 0.09
C ILE A 79 -13.26 -15.47 1.27
N THR A 80 -12.65 -14.29 1.41
CA THR A 80 -12.99 -13.36 2.50
C THR A 80 -14.47 -12.97 2.45
N ARG A 81 -15.03 -12.77 1.25
CA ARG A 81 -16.47 -12.49 1.08
C ARG A 81 -17.33 -13.68 1.50
N LEU A 82 -16.97 -14.89 1.08
CA LEU A 82 -17.67 -16.12 1.47
C LEU A 82 -17.68 -16.26 3.00
N MET A 83 -16.52 -16.15 3.63
CA MET A 83 -16.41 -16.25 5.09
C MET A 83 -17.26 -15.19 5.78
N LYS A 84 -17.28 -13.94 5.29
CA LYS A 84 -18.17 -12.91 5.84
C LYS A 84 -19.65 -13.30 5.76
N MET A 85 -20.10 -13.86 4.63
CA MET A 85 -21.48 -14.34 4.48
C MET A 85 -21.78 -15.50 5.43
N VAL A 86 -20.86 -16.44 5.60
CA VAL A 86 -21.01 -17.56 6.56
C VAL A 86 -21.09 -17.06 7.99
N HIS A 87 -20.23 -16.10 8.39
CA HIS A 87 -20.29 -15.51 9.72
C HIS A 87 -21.60 -14.74 9.95
N GLU A 88 -22.10 -14.06 8.92
CA GLU A 88 -23.37 -13.38 9.00
C GLU A 88 -24.56 -14.35 9.07
N ALA A 89 -24.51 -15.47 8.33
CA ALA A 89 -25.50 -16.52 8.39
C ALA A 89 -25.57 -17.12 9.81
N LYS A 90 -24.40 -17.50 10.35
CA LYS A 90 -24.25 -17.95 11.75
C LYS A 90 -24.81 -16.94 12.75
N ARG A 91 -24.52 -15.63 12.57
CA ARG A 91 -25.03 -14.56 13.45
C ARG A 91 -26.57 -14.49 13.42
N ARG A 92 -27.17 -14.72 12.25
CA ARG A 92 -28.64 -14.71 12.07
C ARG A 92 -29.30 -16.02 12.50
N GLY A 93 -28.52 -17.07 12.79
CA GLY A 93 -29.02 -18.37 13.22
C GLY A 93 -29.44 -19.30 12.08
N TYR A 94 -28.98 -19.03 10.85
CA TYR A 94 -29.07 -19.98 9.74
C TYR A 94 -28.04 -21.10 9.87
#